data_AF-A0A443S1K1-F1
#
_entry.id   AF-A0A443S1K1-F1
#
_cell.length_a   1.000
_cell.length_b   1.000
_cell.length_c   1.000
_cell.angle_alpha   90.00
_cell.angle_beta   90.00
_cell.angle_gamma   90.00
#
_symmetry.space_group_name_H-M   'P 1'
#
loop_
_entity.id
_entity.type
_entity.pdbx_description
1 polymer ?
#
loop_
_entity_poly.entity_id
_entity_poly.type
_entity_poly.pdbx_seq_one_letter_code
_entity_poly.pdbx_strand_id
1 'polypeptide(L)'
;MKFFNWSENSAYLTVSLQLHSNENARRVTAKYSLGLVDVYGNIRFSKSSKGRVDFIPQNHANWSDAVSDTLNEQIMVKRTALLSYGKVLLGDEDSLQVVCKLTLFDEVFSVPKLIDSGVVYEGRELVEGSFINDFVSKINGTVPDTIIKCADGKELKCHKIILQYRSSILDHATTTDLIFIEDFKYPVVKALLSFMYSDTISDFGEFADELLMAAHKYTLPKLKKIVEQFLSVTLDDKNAPHLLSIADTCECPKLKERVIKFVAANAVTVCSSPNFKTELASQPHLYRETVLEIFSKKRRLF
;
A
#
# COMPACT_ATOMS: atom_id res chain seq x y z
N MET A 1 1.95 3.01 -20.40
CA MET A 1 2.74 2.30 -21.42
C MET A 1 2.45 2.95 -22.77
N LYS A 2 3.46 3.48 -23.47
CA LYS A 2 3.36 3.79 -24.90
C LYS A 2 4.21 2.77 -25.64
N PHE A 3 3.68 2.21 -26.72
CA PHE A 3 4.31 1.10 -27.46
C PHE A 3 5.09 1.54 -28.70
N PHE A 4 5.04 2.81 -29.09
CA PHE A 4 5.57 3.25 -30.38
C PHE A 4 6.32 4.58 -30.26
N ASN A 5 7.57 4.61 -30.74
CA ASN A 5 8.26 5.83 -31.12
C ASN A 5 8.55 5.73 -32.63
N TRP A 6 7.88 6.53 -33.44
CA TRP A 6 8.13 6.61 -34.88
C TRP A 6 9.34 7.55 -35.07
N SER A 7 10.46 7.02 -35.56
CA SER A 7 11.55 7.84 -36.12
C SER A 7 11.50 7.74 -37.64
N GLU A 8 11.86 8.81 -38.34
CA GLU A 8 11.75 8.99 -39.80
C GLU A 8 12.64 8.05 -40.65
N ASN A 9 13.19 6.98 -40.06
CA ASN A 9 13.81 5.87 -40.79
C ASN A 9 12.75 4.76 -41.04
N SER A 10 11.92 5.01 -42.06
CA SER A 10 10.63 4.36 -42.38
C SER A 10 10.61 2.85 -42.67
N ALA A 11 11.73 2.14 -42.48
CA ALA A 11 11.89 0.74 -42.88
C ALA A 11 11.65 -0.29 -41.76
N TYR A 12 11.57 0.12 -40.49
CA TYR A 12 11.45 -0.80 -39.36
C TYR A 12 10.38 -0.36 -38.37
N LEU A 13 9.71 -1.33 -37.77
CA LEU A 13 8.96 -1.18 -36.53
C LEU A 13 9.86 -1.52 -35.35
N THR A 14 9.85 -0.66 -34.34
CA THR A 14 10.54 -0.90 -33.08
C THR A 14 9.55 -0.96 -31.93
N VAL A 15 9.62 -2.02 -31.12
CA VAL A 15 8.81 -2.18 -29.90
C VAL A 15 9.73 -2.21 -28.69
N SER A 16 9.47 -1.33 -27.72
CA SER A 16 10.26 -1.14 -26.50
C SER A 16 9.37 -1.04 -25.27
N LEU A 17 9.91 -1.39 -24.10
CA LEU A 17 9.26 -1.21 -22.81
C LEU A 17 9.77 0.06 -22.12
N GLN A 18 8.86 0.90 -21.62
CA GLN A 18 9.21 2.14 -20.91
C GLN A 18 8.29 2.37 -19.69
N LEU A 19 8.89 2.80 -18.59
CA LEU A 19 8.19 3.26 -17.39
C LEU A 19 7.80 4.74 -17.54
N HIS A 20 6.51 5.03 -17.53
CA HIS A 20 6.00 6.38 -17.79
C HIS A 20 5.87 7.23 -16.52
N SER A 21 5.33 6.66 -15.45
CA SER A 21 5.13 7.35 -14.17
C SER A 21 5.24 6.34 -13.04
N ASN A 22 5.83 6.75 -11.93
CA ASN A 22 5.80 6.03 -10.68
C ASN A 22 5.44 7.03 -9.58
N GLU A 23 4.34 6.78 -8.85
CA GLU A 23 3.83 7.67 -7.78
C GLU A 23 4.88 7.99 -6.72
N ASN A 24 5.89 7.13 -6.55
CA ASN A 24 6.95 7.30 -5.55
C ASN A 24 8.30 7.75 -6.12
N ALA A 25 8.40 8.04 -7.42
CA ALA A 25 9.66 8.33 -8.13
C ALA A 25 10.77 7.26 -7.92
N ARG A 26 10.40 6.06 -7.47
CA ARG A 26 11.36 4.99 -7.15
C ARG A 26 11.79 4.23 -8.42
N ARG A 27 13.01 3.72 -8.38
CA ARG A 27 13.52 2.73 -9.35
C ARG A 27 12.63 1.48 -9.29
N VAL A 28 12.21 0.98 -10.45
CA VAL A 28 11.43 -0.27 -10.55
C VAL A 28 12.31 -1.33 -11.20
N THR A 29 12.54 -2.44 -10.49
CA THR A 29 13.32 -3.56 -11.04
C THR A 29 12.36 -4.56 -11.68
N ALA A 30 12.57 -4.92 -12.95
CA ALA A 30 11.69 -5.88 -13.63
C ALA A 30 12.45 -6.81 -14.60
N LYS A 31 11.89 -7.99 -14.85
CA LYS A 31 12.26 -8.85 -15.98
C LYS A 31 11.08 -8.86 -16.95
N TYR A 32 11.35 -8.82 -18.25
CA TYR A 32 10.29 -8.74 -19.24
C TYR A 32 10.57 -9.58 -20.49
N SER A 33 9.51 -9.93 -21.20
CA SER A 33 9.58 -10.46 -22.56
C SER A 33 8.54 -9.77 -23.44
N LEU A 34 8.99 -9.25 -24.58
CA LEU A 34 8.15 -8.71 -25.64
C LEU A 34 8.00 -9.76 -26.74
N GLY A 35 6.85 -9.79 -27.39
CA GLY A 35 6.59 -10.65 -28.53
C GLY A 35 5.62 -10.02 -29.53
N LEU A 36 5.88 -10.20 -30.82
CA LEU A 36 4.89 -10.00 -31.89
C LEU A 36 4.23 -11.33 -32.19
N VAL A 37 2.91 -11.32 -32.20
CA VAL A 37 2.09 -12.52 -32.34
C VAL A 37 1.44 -12.52 -33.71
N ASP A 38 1.37 -13.69 -34.35
CA ASP A 38 0.58 -13.88 -35.56
C ASP A 38 -0.92 -14.02 -35.24
N VAL A 39 -1.76 -14.03 -36.28
CA VAL A 39 -3.22 -14.20 -36.14
C VAL A 39 -3.64 -15.52 -35.48
N TYR A 40 -2.73 -16.49 -35.41
CA TYR A 40 -2.97 -17.80 -34.80
C TYR A 40 -2.49 -17.86 -33.33
N GLY A 41 -2.00 -16.75 -32.78
CA GLY A 41 -1.52 -16.70 -31.39
C GLY A 41 -0.06 -17.14 -31.21
N ASN A 42 0.68 -17.40 -32.29
CA ASN A 42 2.09 -17.82 -32.20
C ASN A 42 3.03 -16.61 -32.18
N ILE A 43 4.00 -16.63 -31.28
CA ILE A 43 5.02 -15.58 -31.19
C ILE A 43 6.02 -15.76 -32.34
N ARG A 44 6.07 -14.81 -33.27
CA ARG A 44 6.96 -14.84 -34.45
C ARG A 44 8.24 -14.04 -34.28
N PHE A 45 8.18 -13.01 -33.43
CA PHE A 45 9.35 -12.25 -33.02
C PHE A 45 9.28 -12.08 -31.53
N SER A 46 10.38 -12.33 -30.82
CA SER A 46 10.43 -12.15 -29.39
C SER A 46 11.76 -11.59 -28.95
N LYS A 47 11.71 -10.87 -27.84
CA LYS A 47 12.90 -10.39 -27.16
C LYS A 47 12.64 -10.37 -25.67
N SER A 48 13.60 -10.88 -24.90
CA SER A 48 13.50 -10.94 -23.45
C SER A 48 14.70 -10.23 -22.85
N SER A 49 14.49 -9.60 -21.70
CA SER A 49 15.60 -9.05 -20.94
C SER A 49 16.55 -10.17 -20.49
N LYS A 50 17.86 -9.94 -20.64
CA LYS A 50 18.91 -10.89 -20.23
C LYS A 50 18.93 -11.13 -18.71
N GLY A 51 18.34 -10.22 -17.94
CA GLY A 51 18.21 -10.30 -16.49
C GLY A 51 17.19 -9.32 -15.96
N ARG A 52 17.36 -8.94 -14.69
CA ARG A 52 16.62 -7.84 -14.08
C ARG A 52 17.12 -6.52 -14.67
N VAL A 53 16.18 -5.67 -15.06
CA VAL A 53 16.43 -4.36 -15.64
C VAL A 53 15.78 -3.32 -14.76
N ASP A 54 16.51 -2.26 -14.49
CA ASP A 54 16.04 -1.14 -13.70
C ASP A 54 15.39 -0.10 -14.60
N PHE A 55 14.15 0.23 -14.29
CA PHE A 55 13.39 1.28 -14.96
C PHE A 55 13.33 2.52 -14.06
N ILE A 56 13.79 3.64 -14.60
CA ILE A 56 13.74 4.95 -13.94
C ILE A 56 12.61 5.75 -14.59
N PRO A 57 11.73 6.40 -13.82
CA PRO A 57 10.70 7.28 -14.38
C PRO A 57 11.36 8.41 -15.16
N GLN A 58 10.95 8.65 -16.41
CA GLN A 58 11.47 9.77 -17.17
C GLN A 58 10.81 11.07 -16.68
N ASN A 59 11.59 11.97 -16.08
CA ASN A 59 11.13 13.33 -15.81
C ASN A 59 10.96 14.05 -17.16
N HIS A 60 9.80 14.65 -17.38
CA HIS A 60 9.50 15.49 -18.53
C HIS A 60 10.35 16.77 -18.51
N ALA A 61 11.63 16.69 -18.88
CA ALA A 61 12.44 17.83 -19.28
C ALA A 61 13.68 17.32 -20.04
N ASN A 62 13.78 17.71 -21.30
CA ASN A 62 14.91 17.53 -22.22
C ASN A 62 15.07 16.14 -22.83
N TRP A 63 14.60 16.03 -24.07
CA TRP A 63 14.68 14.86 -24.94
C TRP A 63 16.09 14.64 -25.55
N SER A 64 17.14 15.24 -24.98
CA SER A 64 18.49 15.22 -25.59
C SER A 64 19.61 14.62 -24.72
N ASP A 65 19.49 14.53 -23.39
CA ASP A 65 20.69 14.32 -22.55
C ASP A 65 20.61 13.23 -21.48
N ALA A 66 19.63 12.32 -21.57
CA ALA A 66 19.60 11.14 -20.71
C ALA A 66 19.85 9.87 -21.53
N VAL A 67 21.11 9.67 -21.93
CA VAL A 67 21.64 8.34 -22.25
C VAL A 67 21.66 7.55 -20.94
N SER A 68 20.54 6.94 -20.59
CA SER A 68 20.56 5.80 -19.68
C SER A 68 20.92 4.59 -20.53
N ASP A 69 22.17 4.15 -20.38
CA ASP A 69 22.82 2.98 -20.98
C ASP A 69 22.17 1.63 -20.60
N THR A 70 20.85 1.59 -20.47
CA THR A 70 20.10 0.34 -20.59
C THR A 70 19.59 0.28 -22.01
N LEU A 71 20.39 -0.34 -22.90
CA LEU A 71 19.91 -0.97 -24.12
C LEU A 71 18.82 -1.98 -23.72
N ASN A 72 17.60 -1.47 -23.48
CA ASN A 72 16.44 -2.32 -23.32
C ASN A 72 16.39 -3.18 -24.58
N GLU A 73 16.28 -4.49 -24.38
CA GLU A 73 16.16 -5.44 -25.47
C GLU A 73 14.85 -5.12 -26.22
N GLN A 74 14.99 -4.50 -27.39
CA GLN A 74 13.89 -4.05 -28.27
C GLN A 74 13.65 -5.07 -29.37
N ILE A 75 12.40 -5.16 -29.83
CA ILE A 75 12.08 -5.87 -31.07
C ILE A 75 12.20 -4.88 -32.22
N MET A 76 13.09 -5.15 -33.17
CA MET A 76 13.18 -4.41 -34.43
C MET A 76 12.81 -5.33 -35.59
N VAL A 77 11.77 -4.99 -36.33
CA VAL A 77 11.28 -5.79 -37.46
C VAL A 77 11.13 -4.92 -38.70
N LYS A 78 11.69 -5.37 -39.83
CA LYS A 78 11.52 -4.69 -41.12
C LYS A 78 10.04 -4.61 -41.48
N ARG A 79 9.59 -3.47 -41.98
CA ARG A 79 8.23 -3.27 -42.47
C ARG A 79 7.85 -4.29 -43.53
N THR A 80 8.77 -4.63 -44.43
CA THR A 80 8.57 -5.69 -45.43
C THR A 80 8.34 -7.07 -44.83
N ALA A 81 8.94 -7.37 -43.68
CA ALA A 81 8.72 -8.62 -42.96
C ALA A 81 7.39 -8.62 -42.19
N LEU A 82 6.89 -7.44 -41.77
CA LEU A 82 5.57 -7.30 -41.16
C LEU A 82 4.45 -7.47 -42.19
N LEU A 83 4.62 -6.87 -43.36
CA LEU A 83 3.67 -6.91 -44.47
C LEU A 83 3.78 -8.18 -45.32
N SER A 84 4.64 -9.14 -44.95
CA SER A 84 4.80 -10.37 -45.71
C SER A 84 3.71 -11.38 -45.38
N TYR A 85 3.06 -11.92 -46.43
CA TYR A 85 2.02 -12.95 -46.32
C TYR A 85 2.49 -14.21 -45.58
N GLY A 86 3.79 -14.50 -45.54
CA GLY A 86 4.35 -15.69 -44.92
C GLY A 86 4.34 -15.70 -43.38
N LYS A 87 4.09 -14.56 -42.72
CA LYS A 87 4.10 -14.46 -41.24
C LYS A 87 2.75 -14.14 -40.61
N VAL A 88 1.78 -13.71 -41.43
CA VAL A 88 0.38 -13.41 -41.04
C VAL A 88 0.30 -12.66 -39.69
N LEU A 89 1.06 -11.58 -39.56
CA LEU A 89 1.17 -10.81 -38.31
C LEU A 89 0.06 -9.78 -38.14
N LEU A 90 -0.54 -9.37 -39.25
CA LEU A 90 -1.64 -8.42 -39.27
C LEU A 90 -2.92 -9.23 -39.37
N GLY A 91 -3.79 -9.07 -38.36
CA GLY A 91 -5.11 -9.66 -38.33
C GLY A 91 -6.13 -8.85 -39.09
N ASP A 92 -7.39 -9.18 -38.85
CA ASP A 92 -8.52 -8.41 -39.36
C ASP A 92 -8.33 -6.93 -38.94
N GLU A 93 -8.66 -6.02 -39.86
CA GLU A 93 -8.48 -4.57 -39.73
C GLU A 93 -7.02 -4.08 -39.62
N ASP A 94 -6.05 -4.81 -40.19
CA ASP A 94 -4.62 -4.46 -40.16
C ASP A 94 -4.07 -4.33 -38.72
N SER A 95 -4.65 -5.07 -37.78
CA SER A 95 -4.30 -5.04 -36.36
C SER A 95 -3.03 -5.86 -36.07
N LEU A 96 -2.09 -5.26 -35.32
CA LEU A 96 -0.85 -5.92 -34.87
C LEU A 96 -0.93 -6.27 -33.38
N GLN A 97 -0.74 -7.55 -33.05
CA GLN A 97 -0.75 -8.01 -31.67
C GLN A 97 0.64 -8.02 -31.04
N VAL A 98 0.77 -7.32 -29.90
CA VAL A 98 1.99 -7.26 -29.09
C VAL A 98 1.71 -7.86 -27.73
N VAL A 99 2.49 -8.87 -27.34
CA VAL A 99 2.44 -9.48 -26.01
C VAL A 99 3.64 -9.01 -25.20
N CYS A 100 3.37 -8.53 -23.98
CA CYS A 100 4.38 -8.18 -22.99
C CYS A 100 4.14 -9.00 -21.73
N LYS A 101 5.10 -9.86 -21.36
CA LYS A 101 5.13 -10.50 -20.03
C LYS A 101 6.07 -9.73 -19.14
N LEU A 102 5.62 -9.38 -17.95
CA LEU A 102 6.35 -8.56 -17.00
C LEU A 102 6.40 -9.26 -15.64
N THR A 103 7.57 -9.30 -15.03
CA THR A 103 7.80 -9.77 -13.66
C THR A 103 8.46 -8.64 -12.88
N LEU A 104 7.75 -8.08 -11.91
CA LEU A 104 8.24 -7.00 -11.06
C LEU A 104 8.97 -7.58 -9.85
N PHE A 105 10.11 -6.99 -9.50
CA PHE A 105 10.87 -7.31 -8.30
C PHE A 105 10.87 -6.09 -7.39
N ASP A 106 10.37 -6.29 -6.17
CA ASP A 106 10.50 -5.32 -5.10
C ASP A 106 11.71 -5.67 -4.23
N GLU A 107 12.27 -4.67 -3.56
CA GLU A 107 13.28 -4.92 -2.52
C GLU A 107 12.58 -5.59 -1.33
N VAL A 108 12.67 -6.91 -1.27
CA VAL A 108 12.27 -7.64 -0.07
C VAL A 108 13.37 -7.44 0.96
N PHE A 109 13.10 -6.67 2.01
CA PHE A 109 13.85 -6.80 3.23
C PHE A 109 13.59 -8.20 3.76
N SER A 110 14.55 -9.09 3.55
CA SER A 110 14.55 -10.43 4.15
C SER A 110 14.57 -10.24 5.66
N VAL A 111 13.42 -10.29 6.31
CA VAL A 111 13.40 -10.78 7.69
C VAL A 111 13.92 -12.22 7.58
N PRO A 112 14.96 -12.64 8.33
CA PRO A 112 15.44 -14.01 8.27
C PRO A 112 14.28 -14.95 8.57
N LYS A 113 13.66 -15.52 7.54
CA LYS A 113 12.74 -16.63 7.70
C LYS A 113 13.64 -17.85 7.83
N LEU A 114 13.58 -18.49 9.00
CA LEU A 114 14.15 -19.81 9.18
C LEU A 114 13.65 -20.70 8.04
N ILE A 115 14.57 -21.35 7.34
CA ILE A 115 14.31 -22.12 6.13
C ILE A 115 13.37 -23.27 6.50
N ASP A 116 12.23 -23.36 5.79
CA ASP A 116 11.13 -24.31 6.02
C ASP A 116 11.47 -25.74 5.56
N SER A 117 12.68 -26.21 5.84
CA SER A 117 13.19 -27.51 5.41
C SER A 117 13.66 -28.30 6.63
N GLY A 118 12.77 -29.11 7.20
CA GLY A 118 13.04 -29.94 8.38
C GLY A 118 12.85 -29.19 9.70
N VAL A 119 11.64 -28.68 9.94
CA VAL A 119 11.29 -27.97 11.17
C VAL A 119 11.40 -28.93 12.36
N VAL A 120 12.45 -28.76 13.18
CA VAL A 120 12.68 -29.55 14.41
C VAL A 120 11.82 -29.02 15.58
N TYR A 121 11.49 -27.73 15.56
CA TYR A 121 10.74 -27.04 16.61
C TYR A 121 9.57 -26.27 16.01
N GLU A 122 8.39 -26.39 16.61
CA GLU A 122 7.24 -25.60 16.19
C GLU A 122 7.48 -24.10 16.38
N GLY A 123 6.80 -23.29 15.56
CA GLY A 123 6.91 -21.83 15.64
C GLY A 123 6.62 -21.28 17.03
N ARG A 124 5.79 -21.95 17.84
CA ARG A 124 5.49 -21.58 19.24
C ARG A 124 6.67 -21.81 20.19
N GLU A 125 7.36 -22.94 20.06
CA GLU A 125 8.54 -23.28 20.86
C GLU A 125 9.68 -22.28 20.63
N LEU A 126 9.76 -21.72 19.41
CA LEU A 126 10.75 -20.71 19.06
C LEU A 126 10.42 -19.30 19.58
N VAL A 127 9.19 -19.04 20.05
CA VAL A 127 8.83 -17.73 20.62
C VAL A 127 9.02 -17.69 22.14
N GLU A 128 9.01 -18.85 22.81
CA GLU A 128 9.27 -18.92 24.25
C GLU A 128 10.69 -18.42 24.58
N GLY A 129 10.80 -17.55 25.60
CA GLY A 129 12.06 -16.88 25.96
C GLY A 129 12.55 -15.85 24.93
N SER A 130 11.73 -15.48 23.94
CA SER A 130 12.07 -14.34 23.07
C SER A 130 11.95 -13.03 23.85
N PHE A 131 12.83 -12.08 23.53
CA PHE A 131 12.82 -10.74 24.12
C PHE A 131 11.43 -10.10 24.12
N ILE A 132 10.68 -10.25 23.02
CA ILE A 132 9.31 -9.71 22.93
C ILE A 132 8.38 -10.40 23.93
N ASN A 133 8.34 -11.73 23.98
CA ASN A 133 7.48 -12.45 24.91
C ASN A 133 7.83 -12.17 26.37
N ASP A 134 9.13 -12.08 26.68
CA ASP A 134 9.61 -11.76 28.02
C ASP A 134 9.09 -10.38 28.46
N PHE A 135 9.16 -9.37 27.61
CA PHE A 135 8.64 -8.03 27.91
C PHE A 135 7.11 -8.00 27.98
N VAL A 136 6.41 -8.63 27.04
CA VAL A 136 4.93 -8.69 27.03
C VAL A 136 4.40 -9.34 28.31
N SER A 137 5.07 -10.39 28.80
CA SER A 137 4.72 -11.05 30.06
C SER A 137 4.78 -10.13 31.29
N LYS A 138 5.50 -9.00 31.20
CA LYS A 138 5.63 -8.02 32.29
C LYS A 138 4.53 -6.96 32.27
N ILE A 139 3.67 -6.89 31.25
CA ILE A 139 2.47 -6.04 31.31
C ILE A 139 1.60 -6.54 32.46
N ASN A 140 1.17 -5.64 33.35
CA ASN A 140 0.50 -6.00 34.61
C ASN A 140 1.31 -6.94 35.53
N GLY A 141 2.63 -6.98 35.35
CA GLY A 141 3.55 -7.79 36.13
C GLY A 141 3.88 -7.21 37.51
N THR A 142 4.89 -7.80 38.13
CA THR A 142 5.20 -7.64 39.56
C THR A 142 6.00 -6.39 39.94
N VAL A 143 6.62 -5.70 38.98
CA VAL A 143 7.48 -4.52 39.24
C VAL A 143 7.20 -3.33 38.29
N PRO A 144 5.94 -2.86 38.18
CA PRO A 144 5.66 -1.67 37.39
C PRO A 144 6.23 -0.42 38.07
N ASP A 145 6.70 0.53 37.27
CA ASP A 145 7.12 1.86 37.75
C ASP A 145 6.09 2.95 37.39
N THR A 146 5.03 2.60 36.65
CA THR A 146 3.92 3.50 36.33
C THR A 146 2.59 2.78 36.09
N ILE A 147 1.49 3.52 36.24
CA ILE A 147 0.12 3.07 36.01
C ILE A 147 -0.53 4.00 34.98
N ILE A 148 -1.18 3.42 33.98
CA ILE A 148 -2.06 4.12 33.05
C ILE A 148 -3.51 3.93 33.52
N LYS A 149 -4.22 5.02 33.75
CA LYS A 149 -5.65 5.02 34.05
C LYS A 149 -6.46 5.41 32.81
N CYS A 150 -7.36 4.53 32.40
CA CYS A 150 -8.17 4.66 31.18
C CYS A 150 -9.45 5.46 31.45
N ALA A 151 -10.15 5.85 30.38
CA ALA A 151 -11.40 6.62 30.45
C ALA A 151 -12.51 5.91 31.23
N ASP A 152 -12.56 4.58 31.18
CA ASP A 152 -13.52 3.74 31.93
C ASP A 152 -13.04 3.43 33.37
N GLY A 153 -12.03 4.15 33.86
CA GLY A 153 -11.51 4.05 35.22
C GLY A 153 -10.62 2.83 35.49
N LYS A 154 -10.46 1.93 34.51
CA LYS A 154 -9.57 0.77 34.62
C LYS A 154 -8.11 1.16 34.49
N GLU A 155 -7.25 0.34 35.09
CA GLU A 155 -5.83 0.63 35.21
C GLU A 155 -4.97 -0.44 34.53
N LEU A 156 -3.84 -0.01 33.98
CA LEU A 156 -2.81 -0.85 33.38
C LEU A 156 -1.46 -0.52 33.99
N LYS A 157 -0.81 -1.51 34.58
CA LYS A 157 0.53 -1.39 35.17
C LYS A 157 1.58 -1.65 34.08
N CYS A 158 2.55 -0.75 33.96
CA CYS A 158 3.57 -0.83 32.91
C CYS A 158 4.88 -0.14 33.32
N HIS A 159 5.79 0.03 32.35
CA HIS A 159 7.15 0.53 32.52
C HIS A 159 7.36 1.83 31.73
N LYS A 160 7.77 2.90 32.42
CA LYS A 160 8.01 4.25 31.85
C LYS A 160 8.96 4.20 30.67
N ILE A 161 10.06 3.45 30.80
CA ILE A 161 11.08 3.35 29.76
C ILE A 161 10.49 2.88 28.42
N ILE A 162 9.56 1.92 28.44
CA ILE A 162 8.94 1.44 27.20
C ILE A 162 8.03 2.52 26.60
N LEU A 163 7.27 3.25 27.43
CA LEU A 163 6.42 4.33 26.94
C LEU A 163 7.24 5.47 26.31
N GLN A 164 8.31 5.90 26.98
CA GLN A 164 9.22 6.97 26.53
C GLN A 164 9.84 6.67 25.15
N TYR A 165 10.37 5.46 24.97
CA TYR A 165 11.00 5.08 23.70
C TYR A 165 10.00 4.86 22.56
N ARG A 166 8.74 4.58 22.88
CA ARG A 166 7.73 4.20 21.88
C ARG A 166 6.85 5.37 21.49
N SER A 167 6.65 6.34 22.37
CA SER A 167 5.81 7.52 22.12
C SER A 167 6.48 8.77 22.69
N SER A 168 6.81 9.71 21.80
CA SER A 168 7.31 11.03 22.17
C SER A 168 6.30 11.84 23.00
N ILE A 169 5.01 11.55 22.86
CA ILE A 169 3.94 12.19 23.64
C ILE A 169 3.94 11.66 25.08
N LEU A 170 4.17 10.36 25.25
CA LEU A 170 4.24 9.76 26.58
C LEU A 170 5.58 9.99 27.28
N ASP A 171 6.63 10.36 26.54
CA ASP A 171 7.94 10.66 27.11
C ASP A 171 7.82 11.69 28.25
N HIS A 172 7.18 12.82 27.99
CA HIS A 172 6.97 13.87 28.99
C HIS A 172 5.94 13.52 30.07
N ALA A 173 4.99 12.61 29.79
CA ALA A 173 3.94 12.23 30.73
C ALA A 173 4.46 11.30 31.84
N THR A 174 5.64 10.72 31.69
CA THR A 174 6.22 9.74 32.62
C THR A 174 6.95 10.33 33.82
N THR A 175 6.95 11.67 33.98
CA THR A 175 7.50 12.32 35.17
C THR A 175 6.71 11.96 36.45
N THR A 176 5.47 11.53 36.31
CA THR A 176 4.61 11.02 37.38
C THR A 176 4.52 9.49 37.33
N ASP A 177 4.15 8.86 38.45
CA ASP A 177 3.91 7.41 38.51
C ASP A 177 2.51 7.02 38.00
N LEU A 178 1.67 8.01 37.67
CA LEU A 178 0.31 7.84 37.18
C LEU A 178 0.08 8.68 35.92
N ILE A 179 -0.40 8.05 34.85
CA ILE A 179 -0.71 8.65 33.55
C ILE A 179 -2.22 8.50 33.31
N PHE A 180 -2.90 9.58 32.95
CA PHE A 180 -4.32 9.56 32.62
C PHE A 180 -4.51 9.56 31.10
N ILE A 181 -5.24 8.57 30.60
CA ILE A 181 -5.72 8.50 29.21
C ILE A 181 -7.24 8.58 29.24
N GLU A 182 -7.75 9.80 29.12
CA GLU A 182 -9.17 10.10 29.28
C GLU A 182 -9.99 9.92 28.00
N ASP A 183 -9.34 9.86 26.84
CA ASP A 183 -10.03 9.77 25.55
C ASP A 183 -10.37 8.33 25.16
N PHE A 184 -9.69 7.34 25.74
CA PHE A 184 -9.77 5.95 25.28
C PHE A 184 -10.07 4.99 26.43
N LYS A 185 -10.97 4.05 26.17
CA LYS A 185 -11.34 2.97 27.10
C LYS A 185 -10.25 1.91 27.15
N TYR A 186 -10.29 1.11 28.21
CA TYR A 186 -9.36 0.01 28.45
C TYR A 186 -9.02 -0.88 27.24
N PRO A 187 -9.96 -1.34 26.39
CA PRO A 187 -9.61 -2.22 25.26
C PRO A 187 -8.61 -1.58 24.29
N VAL A 188 -8.83 -0.31 23.95
CA VAL A 188 -7.98 0.48 23.05
C VAL A 188 -6.62 0.72 23.68
N VAL A 189 -6.60 1.16 24.94
CA VAL A 189 -5.35 1.44 25.67
C VAL A 189 -4.53 0.16 25.88
N LYS A 190 -5.20 -0.97 26.14
CA LYS A 190 -4.55 -2.27 26.26
C LYS A 190 -3.92 -2.70 24.93
N ALA A 191 -4.62 -2.54 23.80
CA ALA A 191 -4.06 -2.85 22.48
C ALA A 191 -2.87 -1.94 22.14
N LEU A 192 -2.99 -0.63 22.42
CA LEU A 192 -1.93 0.37 22.27
C LEU A 192 -0.68 -0.02 23.07
N LEU A 193 -0.86 -0.33 24.35
CA LEU A 193 0.22 -0.74 25.25
C LEU A 193 0.84 -2.06 24.81
N SER A 194 0.03 -3.04 24.42
CA SER A 194 0.53 -4.33 23.94
C SER A 194 1.42 -4.14 22.71
N PHE A 195 1.00 -3.31 21.76
CA PHE A 195 1.83 -2.94 20.60
C PHE A 195 3.13 -2.23 20.99
N MET A 196 3.13 -1.40 22.03
CA MET A 196 4.37 -0.76 22.51
C MET A 196 5.40 -1.79 22.98
N TYR A 197 4.95 -2.92 23.55
CA TYR A 197 5.82 -4.00 24.04
C TYR A 197 6.21 -5.00 22.96
N SER A 198 5.31 -5.27 21.99
CA SER A 198 5.48 -6.40 21.07
C SER A 198 5.66 -6.03 19.61
N ASP A 199 5.36 -4.78 19.23
CA ASP A 199 5.28 -4.36 17.82
C ASP A 199 4.22 -5.14 17.00
N THR A 200 3.32 -5.86 17.68
CA THR A 200 2.28 -6.71 17.10
C THR A 200 0.89 -6.39 17.67
N ILE A 201 -0.14 -6.71 16.89
CA ILE A 201 -1.53 -6.72 17.32
C ILE A 201 -2.12 -8.08 16.98
N SER A 202 -2.73 -8.72 17.96
CA SER A 202 -3.43 -9.99 17.79
C SER A 202 -4.90 -9.82 17.43
N ASP A 203 -5.52 -8.72 17.84
CA ASP A 203 -6.95 -8.47 17.66
C ASP A 203 -7.21 -6.97 17.48
N PHE A 204 -7.90 -6.61 16.40
CA PHE A 204 -8.30 -5.24 16.10
C PHE A 204 -9.69 -4.92 16.67
N GLY A 205 -10.48 -5.93 17.05
CA GLY A 205 -11.79 -5.80 17.66
C GLY A 205 -12.76 -4.87 16.92
N GLU A 206 -13.81 -4.44 17.62
CA GLU A 206 -14.75 -3.40 17.16
C GLU A 206 -14.23 -1.98 17.43
N PHE A 207 -13.00 -1.83 17.92
CA PHE A 207 -12.39 -0.56 18.34
C PHE A 207 -11.22 -0.14 17.43
N ALA A 208 -11.11 -0.72 16.23
CA ALA A 208 -10.01 -0.47 15.30
C ALA A 208 -9.91 1.00 14.87
N ASP A 209 -11.05 1.66 14.73
CA ASP A 209 -11.19 3.09 14.49
C ASP A 209 -10.66 3.94 15.66
N GLU A 210 -11.06 3.62 16.91
CA GLU A 210 -10.51 4.23 18.12
C GLU A 210 -9.00 3.98 18.27
N LEU A 211 -8.54 2.79 17.87
CA LEU A 211 -7.12 2.45 17.89
C LEU A 211 -6.32 3.25 16.86
N LEU A 212 -6.91 3.57 15.70
CA LEU A 212 -6.28 4.46 14.72
C LEU A 212 -6.12 5.87 15.30
N MET A 213 -7.16 6.39 15.96
CA MET A 213 -7.12 7.68 16.65
C MET A 213 -6.06 7.69 17.77
N ALA A 214 -5.98 6.63 18.58
CA ALA A 214 -4.97 6.49 19.61
C ALA A 214 -3.55 6.43 19.03
N ALA A 215 -3.36 5.65 17.97
CA ALA A 215 -2.07 5.54 17.28
C ALA A 215 -1.60 6.88 16.70
N HIS A 216 -2.53 7.68 16.19
CA HIS A 216 -2.24 9.04 15.74
C HIS A 216 -1.90 9.96 16.92
N LYS A 217 -2.76 10.02 17.95
CA LYS A 217 -2.59 10.89 19.12
C LYS A 217 -1.26 10.65 19.84
N TYR A 218 -0.90 9.38 20.06
CA TYR A 218 0.35 9.00 20.74
C TYR A 218 1.54 8.86 19.79
N THR A 219 1.42 9.30 18.53
CA THR A 219 2.50 9.32 17.53
C THR A 219 3.17 7.94 17.38
N LEU A 220 2.40 6.94 16.96
CA LEU A 220 2.86 5.57 16.68
C LEU A 220 2.72 5.24 15.19
N PRO A 221 3.65 5.68 14.32
CA PRO A 221 3.48 5.59 12.86
C PRO A 221 3.34 4.16 12.33
N LYS A 222 4.03 3.19 12.95
CA LYS A 222 3.95 1.78 12.54
C LYS A 222 2.59 1.19 12.87
N LEU A 223 2.08 1.44 14.07
CA LEU A 223 0.73 1.02 14.47
C LEU A 223 -0.33 1.66 13.57
N LYS A 224 -0.22 2.98 13.35
CA LYS A 224 -1.13 3.72 12.48
C LYS A 224 -1.24 3.06 11.10
N LYS A 225 -0.11 2.75 10.45
CA LYS A 225 -0.08 2.04 9.15
C LYS A 225 -0.72 0.65 9.19
N ILE A 226 -0.49 -0.12 10.26
CA ILE A 226 -1.08 -1.45 10.42
C ILE A 226 -2.61 -1.35 10.52
N VAL A 227 -3.11 -0.42 11.33
CA VAL A 227 -4.55 -0.21 11.52
C VAL A 227 -5.18 0.38 10.25
N GLU A 228 -4.52 1.32 9.57
CA GLU A 228 -4.94 1.82 8.25
C GLU A 228 -5.12 0.69 7.25
N GLN A 229 -4.16 -0.25 7.20
CA GLN A 229 -4.24 -1.41 6.31
C GLN A 229 -5.44 -2.29 6.66
N PHE A 230 -5.67 -2.58 7.94
CA PHE A 230 -6.83 -3.37 8.39
C PHE A 230 -8.16 -2.70 7.99
N LEU A 231 -8.33 -1.42 8.33
CA LEU A 231 -9.53 -0.65 8.01
C LEU A 231 -9.76 -0.51 6.51
N SER A 232 -8.69 -0.48 5.70
CA SER A 232 -8.81 -0.45 4.24
C SER A 232 -9.37 -1.74 3.64
N VAL A 233 -9.19 -2.88 4.32
CA VAL A 233 -9.64 -4.20 3.89
C VAL A 233 -11.06 -4.48 4.39
N THR A 234 -11.44 -3.94 5.54
CA THR A 234 -12.79 -4.07 6.11
C THR A 234 -13.76 -2.98 5.67
N LEU A 235 -13.34 -2.12 4.73
CA LEU A 235 -14.16 -1.06 4.15
C LEU A 235 -15.43 -1.60 3.49
N ASP A 236 -16.58 -1.08 3.89
CA ASP A 236 -17.91 -1.42 3.38
C ASP A 236 -18.82 -0.18 3.25
N ASP A 237 -20.04 -0.36 2.71
CA ASP A 237 -20.97 0.75 2.47
C ASP A 237 -21.46 1.44 3.75
N LYS A 238 -21.41 0.75 4.90
CA LYS A 238 -21.91 1.25 6.20
C LYS A 238 -20.84 2.06 6.92
N ASN A 239 -19.60 1.61 6.86
CA ASN A 239 -18.47 2.22 7.56
C ASN A 239 -17.73 3.28 6.72
N ALA A 240 -17.88 3.28 5.39
CA ALA A 240 -17.15 4.21 4.51
C ALA A 240 -17.32 5.70 4.88
N PRO A 241 -18.53 6.22 5.18
CA PRO A 241 -18.68 7.63 5.55
C PRO A 241 -17.91 8.00 6.81
N HIS A 242 -17.98 7.12 7.82
CA HIS A 242 -17.31 7.31 9.11
C HIS A 242 -15.79 7.19 8.95
N LEU A 243 -15.34 6.20 8.19
CA LEU A 243 -13.92 5.97 7.95
C LEU A 243 -13.27 7.12 7.15
N LEU A 244 -14.03 7.82 6.31
CA LEU A 244 -13.56 9.03 5.63
C LEU A 244 -13.22 10.14 6.63
N SER A 245 -14.11 10.37 7.60
CA SER A 245 -13.94 11.33 8.69
C SER A 245 -12.72 11.00 9.55
N ILE A 246 -12.56 9.72 9.92
CA ILE A 246 -11.41 9.26 10.70
C ILE A 246 -10.11 9.36 9.92
N ALA A 247 -10.11 8.98 8.64
CA ALA A 247 -8.92 9.05 7.81
C ALA A 247 -8.44 10.49 7.61
N ASP A 248 -9.35 11.46 7.54
CA ASP A 248 -8.99 12.88 7.51
C ASP A 248 -8.47 13.36 8.87
N THR A 249 -9.21 13.10 9.95
CA THR A 249 -8.86 13.48 11.33
C THR A 249 -7.52 12.93 11.77
N CYS A 250 -7.21 11.68 11.40
CA CYS A 250 -5.97 11.01 11.76
C CYS A 250 -4.84 11.30 10.75
N GLU A 251 -5.05 12.13 9.73
CA GLU A 251 -4.07 12.42 8.68
C GLU A 251 -3.55 11.15 7.97
N CYS A 252 -4.47 10.32 7.48
CA CYS A 252 -4.22 9.05 6.79
C CYS A 252 -4.50 9.19 5.29
N PRO A 253 -3.60 9.81 4.48
CA PRO A 253 -3.91 10.16 3.09
C PRO A 253 -4.20 8.94 2.21
N LYS A 254 -3.50 7.82 2.44
CA LYS A 254 -3.69 6.58 1.66
C LYS A 254 -5.06 5.94 1.96
N LEU A 255 -5.44 5.89 3.24
CA LEU A 255 -6.75 5.40 3.63
C LEU A 255 -7.86 6.32 3.11
N LYS A 256 -7.70 7.64 3.25
CA LYS A 256 -8.63 8.65 2.73
C LYS A 256 -8.88 8.46 1.23
N GLU A 257 -7.82 8.35 0.44
CA GLU A 257 -7.91 8.12 -1.01
C GLU A 257 -8.64 6.80 -1.34
N ARG A 258 -8.32 5.71 -0.63
CA ARG A 258 -8.98 4.41 -0.78
C ARG A 258 -10.48 4.51 -0.53
N VAL A 259 -10.87 5.20 0.55
CA VAL A 259 -12.27 5.41 0.94
C VAL A 259 -12.99 6.28 -0.10
N ILE A 260 -12.39 7.39 -0.54
CA ILE A 260 -12.94 8.25 -1.59
C ILE A 260 -13.23 7.46 -2.87
N LYS A 261 -12.26 6.65 -3.33
CA LYS A 261 -12.42 5.81 -4.53
C LYS A 261 -13.55 4.79 -4.38
N PHE A 262 -13.72 4.23 -3.18
CA PHE A 262 -14.79 3.29 -2.84
C PHE A 262 -16.16 3.97 -2.84
N VAL A 263 -16.30 5.10 -2.12
CA VAL A 263 -17.56 5.87 -2.08
C VAL A 263 -17.94 6.33 -3.48
N ALA A 264 -16.99 6.79 -4.30
CA ALA A 264 -17.26 7.17 -5.67
C ALA A 264 -17.68 5.99 -6.57
N ALA A 265 -17.23 4.75 -6.29
CA ALA A 265 -17.65 3.56 -7.00
C ALA A 265 -19.07 3.09 -6.59
N ASN A 266 -19.40 3.26 -5.30
CA ASN A 266 -20.64 2.77 -4.68
C ASN A 266 -21.57 3.93 -4.28
N ALA A 267 -21.52 5.06 -5.00
CA ALA A 267 -22.15 6.31 -4.56
C ALA A 267 -23.65 6.15 -4.26
N VAL A 268 -24.37 5.35 -5.05
CA VAL A 268 -25.81 5.13 -4.85
C VAL A 268 -26.11 4.44 -3.52
N THR A 269 -25.37 3.38 -3.17
CA THR A 269 -25.60 2.63 -1.93
C THR A 269 -25.13 3.43 -0.71
N VAL A 270 -23.93 4.01 -0.79
CA VAL A 270 -23.34 4.78 0.31
C VAL A 270 -24.17 6.03 0.62
N CYS A 271 -24.56 6.83 -0.39
CA CYS A 271 -25.34 8.05 -0.17
C CYS A 271 -26.76 7.79 0.36
N SER A 272 -27.28 6.57 0.16
CA SER A 272 -28.58 6.16 0.71
C SER A 272 -28.49 5.74 2.17
N SER A 273 -27.30 5.49 2.70
CA SER A 273 -27.10 5.04 4.08
C SER A 273 -27.41 6.16 5.10
N PRO A 274 -27.93 5.82 6.30
CA PRO A 274 -28.12 6.79 7.38
C PRO A 274 -26.80 7.43 7.83
N ASN A 275 -25.73 6.64 7.92
CA ASN A 275 -24.40 7.08 8.35
C ASN A 275 -23.83 8.16 7.43
N PHE A 276 -24.09 8.07 6.13
CA PHE A 276 -23.68 9.12 5.20
C PHE A 276 -24.37 10.45 5.48
N LYS A 277 -25.67 10.44 5.82
CA LYS A 277 -26.39 11.69 6.14
C LYS A 277 -25.83 12.36 7.39
N THR A 278 -25.52 11.58 8.43
CA THR A 278 -24.96 12.12 9.67
C THR A 278 -23.55 12.67 9.47
N GLU A 279 -22.69 11.94 8.75
CA GLU A 279 -21.31 12.36 8.49
C GLU A 279 -21.24 13.56 7.52
N LEU A 280 -22.09 13.60 6.49
CA LEU A 280 -22.18 14.72 5.56
C LEU A 280 -22.62 16.01 6.26
N ALA A 281 -23.57 15.92 7.21
CA ALA A 281 -24.01 17.07 7.99
C ALA A 281 -22.92 17.59 8.92
N SER A 282 -22.12 16.69 9.49
CA SER A 282 -20.99 17.03 10.38
C SER A 282 -19.83 17.67 9.62
N GLN A 283 -19.42 17.06 8.49
CA GLN A 283 -18.20 17.42 7.77
C GLN A 283 -18.40 17.44 6.24
N PRO A 284 -19.17 18.41 5.69
CA PRO A 284 -19.51 18.43 4.27
C PRO A 284 -18.30 18.66 3.35
N HIS A 285 -17.25 19.32 3.84
CA HIS A 285 -16.05 19.63 3.08
C HIS A 285 -15.27 18.38 2.64
N LEU A 286 -15.36 17.27 3.39
CA LEU A 286 -14.68 16.02 3.07
C LEU A 286 -15.16 15.37 1.77
N TYR A 287 -16.42 15.63 1.40
CA TYR A 287 -17.04 15.01 0.23
C TYR A 287 -16.73 15.75 -1.07
N ARG A 288 -16.06 16.89 -1.02
CA ARG A 288 -15.65 17.63 -2.22
C ARG A 288 -14.78 16.77 -3.14
N GLU A 289 -13.79 16.07 -2.59
CA GLU A 289 -12.89 15.19 -3.34
C GLU A 289 -13.67 14.00 -3.93
N THR A 290 -14.60 13.42 -3.17
CA THR A 290 -15.48 12.34 -3.62
C THR A 290 -16.34 12.75 -4.81
N VAL A 291 -16.92 13.96 -4.78
CA VAL A 291 -17.73 14.48 -5.89
C VAL A 291 -16.89 14.64 -7.16
N LEU A 292 -15.67 15.18 -7.03
CA LEU A 292 -14.74 15.31 -8.17
C LEU A 292 -14.36 13.94 -8.75
N GLU A 293 -14.10 12.95 -7.89
CA GLU A 293 -13.78 11.59 -8.30
C GLU A 293 -14.95 10.94 -9.08
N ILE A 294 -16.20 11.13 -8.64
CA ILE A 294 -17.41 10.64 -9.35
C ILE A 294 -17.50 11.25 -10.76
N PHE A 295 -17.30 12.56 -10.90
CA PHE A 295 -17.34 13.22 -12.22
C PHE A 295 -16.20 12.76 -13.13
N SER A 296 -15.00 12.51 -12.57
CA SER A 296 -13.86 12.02 -13.34
C SER A 296 -14.10 10.64 -13.94
N LYS A 297 -14.77 9.73 -13.20
CA LYS A 297 -15.14 8.39 -13.67
C LYS A 297 -16.16 8.45 -14.80
N LYS A 298 -17.20 9.29 -14.67
CA LYS A 298 -18.22 9.45 -15.73
C LYS A 298 -17.60 9.95 -17.03
N ARG A 299 -16.65 10.88 -16.98
CA ARG A 299 -15.95 11.39 -18.18
C ARG A 299 -15.09 10.33 -18.90
N ARG A 300 -14.72 9.23 -18.26
CA ARG A 300 -13.96 8.11 -18.88
C ARG A 300 -14.85 7.05 -19.54
N LEU A 301 -16.16 7.11 -19.33
CA LEU A 301 -17.15 6.17 -19.88
C LEU A 301 -17.90 6.73 -21.11
N PHE A 302 -17.61 7.97 -21.49
CA PHE A 302 -18.05 8.63 -22.72
C PHE A 302 -16.81 8.98 -23.55
#